data_AF-A0A392V367-F1
#
_entry.id   AF-A0A392V367-F1
#
_cell.length_a   1.000
_cell.length_b   1.000
_cell.length_c   1.000
_cell.angle_alpha   90.00
_cell.angle_beta   90.00
_cell.angle_gamma   90.00
#
_symmetry.space_group_name_H-M   'P 1'
#
loop_
_entity.id
_entity.type
_entity.pdbx_description
1 polymer ?
#
loop_
_entity_poly.entity_id
_entity_poly.type
_entity_poly.pdbx_seq_one_letter_code
_entity_poly.pdbx_strand_id
1 'polypeptide(L)' 'MANSMNVMAAAITAQTIAKTQRDLEKREREVLDVGTRVLTSFNNQNPPKFRGDGGPAVADLWLQAMEKI' A
#
# COMPACT_ATOMS: atom_id res chain seq x y z
N MET A 1 35.29 -4.92 -32.11
CA MET A 1 33.83 -5.08 -32.34
C MET A 1 33.14 -5.96 -31.29
N ALA A 2 33.68 -7.14 -30.95
CA ALA A 2 33.07 -8.00 -29.91
C ALA A 2 33.03 -7.35 -28.51
N ASN A 3 34.12 -6.67 -28.10
CA ASN A 3 34.20 -6.04 -26.77
C ASN A 3 33.13 -4.95 -26.57
N SER A 4 32.90 -4.10 -27.58
CA SER A 4 31.91 -3.02 -27.50
C SER A 4 30.47 -3.55 -27.41
N MET A 5 30.18 -4.68 -28.05
CA MET A 5 28.86 -5.30 -28.01
C MET A 5 28.57 -5.92 -26.62
N ASN A 6 29.59 -6.52 -26.00
CA ASN A 6 29.49 -7.04 -24.63
C ASN A 6 29.26 -5.91 -23.61
N VAL A 7 29.94 -4.76 -23.77
CA VAL A 7 29.73 -3.58 -22.92
C VAL A 7 28.31 -3.05 -23.06
N MET A 8 27.78 -2.99 -24.29
CA MET A 8 26.40 -2.56 -24.53
C MET A 8 25.38 -3.50 -23.89
N ALA A 9 25.58 -4.82 -24.03
CA ALA A 9 24.71 -5.82 -23.41
C ALA A 9 24.67 -5.68 -21.88
N ALA A 10 25.84 -5.52 -21.24
CA ALA A 10 25.94 -5.32 -19.80
C ALA A 10 25.23 -4.02 -19.35
N ALA A 11 25.37 -2.93 -20.10
CA ALA A 11 24.71 -1.66 -19.82
C ALA A 11 23.18 -1.77 -19.91
N ILE A 12 22.65 -2.49 -20.91
CA ILE A 12 21.21 -2.73 -21.06
C ILE A 12 20.66 -3.55 -19.89
N THR A 13 21.39 -4.60 -19.47
CA THR A 13 20.99 -5.41 -18.31
C THR A 13 20.98 -4.57 -17.03
N ALA A 14 22.03 -3.77 -16.79
CA ALA A 14 22.11 -2.90 -15.62
C ALA A 14 20.99 -1.85 -15.61
N GLN A 15 20.69 -1.23 -16.76
CA GLN A 15 19.61 -0.27 -16.90
C GLN A 15 18.25 -0.91 -16.64
N THR A 16 18.03 -2.13 -17.12
CA THR A 16 16.80 -2.89 -16.91
C THR A 16 16.59 -3.15 -15.43
N ILE A 17 17.61 -3.65 -14.72
CA ILE A 17 17.55 -3.89 -13.27
C ILE A 17 17.26 -2.59 -12.50
N ALA A 18 17.96 -1.51 -12.85
CA ALA A 18 17.77 -0.21 -12.20
C ALA A 18 16.38 0.39 -12.46
N LYS A 19 15.76 0.11 -13.62
CA LYS A 19 14.39 0.53 -13.89
C LYS A 19 13.40 -0.29 -13.05
N THR A 20 13.54 -1.61 -13.03
CA THR A 20 12.67 -2.49 -12.23
C THR A 20 12.70 -2.11 -10.75
N GLN A 21 13.89 -1.85 -10.20
CA GLN A 21 14.02 -1.44 -8.80
C GLN A 21 13.29 -0.12 -8.51
N ARG A 22 13.46 0.89 -9.37
CA ARG A 22 12.76 2.18 -9.21
C ARG A 22 11.25 2.04 -9.33
N ASP A 23 10.77 1.19 -10.23
CA ASP A 23 9.33 0.96 -10.42
C ASP A 23 8.72 0.27 -9.18
N LEU A 24 9.44 -0.66 -8.55
CA LEU A 24 9.04 -1.27 -7.28
C LEU A 24 8.98 -0.24 -6.14
N GLU A 25 10.03 0.56 -5.96
CA GLU A 25 10.08 1.60 -4.93
C GLU A 25 8.97 2.64 -5.12
N LYS A 26 8.69 3.02 -6.37
CA LYS A 26 7.60 3.94 -6.70
C LYS A 26 6.24 3.33 -6.30
N ARG A 27 6.01 2.07 -6.65
CA ARG A 27 4.78 1.36 -6.30
C ARG A 27 4.63 1.24 -4.78
N GLU A 28 5.70 0.95 -4.04
CA GLU A 28 5.66 0.89 -2.57
C GLU A 28 5.28 2.24 -1.97
N ARG A 29 5.85 3.35 -2.48
CA ARG A 29 5.48 4.70 -2.05
C ARG A 29 4.01 5.02 -2.34
N GLU A 30 3.50 4.64 -3.51
CA GLU A 30 2.09 4.83 -3.86
C GLU A 30 1.17 4.01 -2.94
N VAL A 31 1.51 2.76 -2.64
CA VAL A 31 0.76 1.93 -1.68
C VAL A 31 0.74 2.58 -0.29
N LEU A 32 1.87 3.10 0.18
CA LEU A 32 1.97 3.79 1.46
C LEU A 32 1.17 5.10 1.48
N ASP A 33 1.23 5.90 0.41
CA ASP A 33 0.47 7.16 0.30
C ASP A 33 -1.04 6.88 0.30
N VAL A 34 -1.50 5.95 -0.55
CA VAL A 34 -2.92 5.56 -0.60
C VAL A 34 -3.36 4.99 0.74
N GLY A 35 -2.57 4.08 1.34
CA GLY A 35 -2.88 3.50 2.65
C GLY A 35 -2.99 4.56 3.75
N THR A 36 -2.07 5.52 3.77
CA THR A 36 -2.07 6.63 4.73
C THR A 36 -3.27 7.54 4.54
N ARG A 37 -3.65 7.85 3.29
CA ARG A 37 -4.84 8.64 2.98
C ARG A 37 -6.13 7.95 3.41
N VAL A 38 -6.26 6.64 3.12
CA VAL A 38 -7.41 5.84 3.56
C VAL A 38 -7.52 5.83 5.07
N LEU A 39 -6.42 5.55 5.78
CA LEU A 39 -6.41 5.50 7.24
C LEU A 39 -6.71 6.88 7.86
N THR A 40 -6.16 7.95 7.29
CA THR A 40 -6.42 9.33 7.74
C THR A 40 -7.90 9.68 7.53
N SER A 41 -8.45 9.38 6.35
CA SER A 41 -9.87 9.59 6.06
C SER A 41 -10.76 8.82 7.04
N PHE A 42 -10.48 7.54 7.23
CA PHE A 42 -11.20 6.70 8.20
C PHE A 42 -11.15 7.30 9.61
N ASN A 43 -9.98 7.68 10.10
CA ASN A 43 -9.83 8.28 11.43
C ASN A 43 -10.57 9.62 11.56
N ASN A 44 -10.59 10.45 10.52
CA ASN A 44 -11.31 11.72 10.50
C ASN A 44 -12.84 11.54 10.59
N GLN A 45 -13.36 10.37 10.20
CA GLN A 45 -14.78 10.04 10.39
C GLN A 45 -15.12 9.67 11.85
N ASN A 46 -14.13 9.59 12.75
CA ASN A 46 -14.30 9.22 14.16
C ASN A 46 -15.05 7.88 14.32
N PRO A 47 -14.48 6.76 13.83
CA PRO A 47 -15.12 5.46 13.84
C PRO A 47 -15.49 5.00 15.27
N PRO A 48 -16.60 4.26 15.44
CA PRO A 48 -17.00 3.75 16.73
C PRO A 48 -15.96 2.76 17.24
N LYS A 49 -15.59 2.89 18.52
CA LYS A 49 -14.64 1.97 19.16
C LYS A 49 -15.35 0.69 19.59
N PHE A 50 -14.85 -0.46 19.16
CA PHE A 50 -15.31 -1.74 19.69
C PHE A 50 -14.80 -1.94 21.11
N ARG A 51 -15.70 -2.07 22.08
CA ARG A 51 -15.33 -2.28 23.49
C ARG A 51 -15.24 -3.74 23.90
N GLY A 52 -15.81 -4.66 23.13
CA GLY A 52 -15.85 -6.09 23.46
C GLY A 52 -16.84 -6.47 24.57
N ASP A 53 -17.38 -5.49 25.31
CA ASP A 53 -18.39 -5.69 26.34
C ASP A 53 -19.80 -5.85 25.73
N GLY A 54 -20.65 -6.71 26.33
CA GLY A 54 -22.09 -6.76 26.01
C GLY A 54 -22.56 -7.86 25.06
N GLY A 55 -21.69 -8.81 24.69
CA GLY A 55 -22.07 -10.00 23.94
C GLY A 55 -22.43 -9.74 22.47
N PRO A 56 -23.01 -10.74 21.77
CA PRO A 56 -23.20 -10.70 20.31
C PRO A 56 -24.01 -9.50 19.82
N ALA A 57 -25.08 -9.11 20.51
CA ALA A 57 -25.93 -7.99 20.10
C ALA A 57 -25.18 -6.63 20.08
N VAL A 58 -24.20 -6.43 20.99
CA VAL A 58 -23.38 -5.21 20.99
C VAL A 58 -22.33 -5.25 19.87
N ALA A 59 -21.83 -6.43 19.53
CA ALA A 59 -20.97 -6.61 18.35
C ALA A 59 -21.72 -6.29 17.06
N ASP A 60 -22.98 -6.74 16.93
CA ASP A 60 -23.82 -6.46 15.76
C ASP A 60 -24.10 -4.97 15.62
N LEU A 61 -24.40 -4.26 16.72
CA LEU A 61 -24.57 -2.80 16.70
C LEU A 61 -23.29 -2.07 16.32
N TRP A 62 -22.13 -2.54 16.77
CA TRP A 62 -20.84 -1.97 16.37
C TRP A 62 -20.57 -2.19 14.87
N LEU A 63 -20.84 -3.38 14.34
CA LEU A 63 -20.73 -3.66 12.90
C LEU A 63 -21.66 -2.77 12.09
N GLN A 64 -22.92 -2.61 12.50
CA GLN A 64 -23.87 -1.72 11.83
C GLN A 64 -23.42 -0.25 11.84
N ALA A 65 -22.76 0.20 12.91
CA ALA A 65 -22.22 1.54 12.98
C ALA A 65 -20.96 1.71 12.09
N MET A 66 -20.15 0.67 11.95
CA MET A 66 -18.99 0.62 11.05
C MET A 66 -19.38 0.64 9.57
N GLU A 67 -20.50 0.02 9.18
CA GLU A 67 -21.00 0.01 7.79
C GLU A 67 -21.42 1.40 7.26
N LYS A 68 -21.56 2.39 8.14
CA LYS A 68 -22.02 3.76 7.81
C LYS A 68 -20.88 4.76 7.57
N ILE A 69 -19.63 4.29 7.63
CA ILE A 69 -18.39 5.05 7.44
C ILE A 69 -17.88 4.88 6.01
#